data_AF-A0A5M4AN52-F1
#
_entry.id   AF-A0A5M4AN52-F1
#
_cell.length_a   1.000
_cell.length_b   1.000
_cell.length_c   1.000
_cell.angle_alpha   90.00
_cell.angle_beta   90.00
_cell.angle_gamma   90.00
#
_symmetry.space_group_name_H-M   'P 1'
#
loop_
_entity.id
_entity.type
_entity.pdbx_description
1 polymer ?
#
loop_
_entity_poly.entity_id
_entity_poly.type
_entity_poly.pdbx_seq_one_letter_code
_entity_poly.pdbx_strand_id
1 'polypeptide(L)'
;MVYGNIGIWVTDSTFENYRSLNAGFPYGADNRKIFDLHRTADGHLYAATQFGLYAFNTAEKQWVKFPLDVQINRFVAVQSINDTIYAINRSWLFKGKSAGIHTRFKKIELNGPIDYRKTVPLFLTIWQIHSGEIFGLPGQLFVDFLGLVTVFLSVTGLIYFFFPGWLRRRKRRKKKIKYQVSMSRWSLKWHNKVGAWLFIFLFILFFTGMFLRPPALIAVAKAKIAPLKYSKMDQSNLWYDKLRDLHFDVCENRWMLSTSEGMFYMKPGSLTPVPFHVQPPVSVMGINALECNGDSAFLVGSFTGLFRWQPGHHDIYDYTNGKLYKVNPSGRPIGNYKVTGMITKPNGDQYLVDYDRGMIPLHHAAPFPDMPSQIIRESRMSLWSLCLEIHTGRFFQFLLGDFYILLVPLISLTSAMIVISGYMVYRKKFKHKK
;
A
#
# COMPACT_ATOMS: atom_id res chain seq x y z
N MET A 1 -21.84 2.20 12.35
CA MET A 1 -20.51 1.56 12.56
C MET A 1 -19.53 2.27 11.67
N VAL A 2 -18.31 2.48 12.14
CA VAL A 2 -17.20 3.02 11.34
C VAL A 2 -16.07 2.01 11.29
N TYR A 3 -15.29 2.04 10.23
CA TYR A 3 -14.16 1.14 10.03
C TYR A 3 -12.99 1.86 9.38
N GLY A 4 -11.80 1.25 9.44
CA GLY A 4 -10.61 1.76 8.76
C GLY A 4 -9.35 1.04 9.24
N ASN A 5 -8.27 1.80 9.42
CA ASN A 5 -6.96 1.25 9.79
C ASN A 5 -6.87 0.73 11.24
N ILE A 6 -7.83 1.06 12.10
CA ILE A 6 -7.85 0.75 13.53
C ILE A 6 -9.00 -0.18 13.91
N GLY A 7 -9.52 -0.91 12.93
CA GLY A 7 -10.57 -1.90 13.12
C GLY A 7 -11.97 -1.32 12.95
N ILE A 8 -12.93 -1.95 13.63
CA ILE A 8 -14.35 -1.66 13.54
C ILE A 8 -14.83 -1.10 14.87
N TRP A 9 -15.58 0.00 14.80
CA TRP A 9 -16.10 0.69 15.96
C TRP A 9 -17.59 0.96 15.80
N VAL A 10 -18.33 0.76 16.89
CA VAL A 10 -19.72 1.17 17.02
C VAL A 10 -19.72 2.57 17.60
N THR A 11 -20.50 3.47 17.00
CA THR A 11 -20.64 4.85 17.46
C THR A 11 -22.10 5.28 17.41
N ASP A 12 -22.44 6.31 18.18
CA ASP A 12 -23.73 7.00 18.14
C ASP A 12 -23.90 7.80 16.84
N SER A 13 -25.09 8.39 16.64
CA SER A 13 -25.36 9.20 15.44
C SER A 13 -24.57 10.51 15.41
N THR A 14 -24.08 10.96 16.56
CA THR A 14 -23.29 12.20 16.71
C THR A 14 -21.80 11.97 16.48
N PHE A 15 -21.31 10.73 16.50
CA PHE A 15 -19.89 10.36 16.37
C PHE A 15 -19.03 10.83 17.55
N GLU A 16 -19.61 10.87 18.75
CA GLU A 16 -18.96 11.32 19.98
C GLU A 16 -18.57 10.13 20.88
N ASN A 17 -19.42 9.11 20.94
CA ASN A 17 -19.21 7.94 21.78
C ASN A 17 -18.83 6.73 20.91
N TYR A 18 -17.77 6.01 21.29
CA TYR A 18 -17.28 4.86 20.54
C TYR A 18 -17.08 3.64 21.42
N ARG A 19 -17.41 2.48 20.85
CA ARG A 19 -17.15 1.17 21.44
C ARG A 19 -16.45 0.28 20.42
N SER A 20 -15.33 -0.29 20.82
CA SER A 20 -14.54 -1.20 19.99
C SER A 20 -15.35 -2.46 19.66
N LEU A 21 -15.35 -2.86 18.38
CA LEU A 21 -15.91 -4.13 17.89
C LEU A 21 -14.81 -4.96 17.23
N ASN A 22 -13.64 -5.00 17.88
CA ASN A 22 -12.44 -5.64 17.35
C ASN A 22 -12.18 -7.06 17.88
N ALA A 23 -13.05 -7.57 18.76
CA ALA A 23 -12.94 -8.92 19.30
C ALA A 23 -12.93 -9.95 18.17
N GLY A 24 -12.02 -10.92 18.22
CA GLY A 24 -11.81 -11.94 17.17
C GLY A 24 -10.76 -11.59 16.12
N PHE A 25 -10.40 -10.31 15.93
CA PHE A 25 -9.23 -9.96 15.13
C PHE A 25 -7.93 -10.27 15.88
N PRO A 26 -6.89 -10.80 15.21
CA PRO A 26 -5.58 -11.00 15.83
C PRO A 26 -4.98 -9.71 16.39
N TYR A 27 -4.07 -9.85 17.36
CA TYR A 27 -3.36 -8.71 17.95
C TYR A 27 -2.46 -7.99 16.93
N GLY A 28 -2.29 -6.68 17.11
CA GLY A 28 -1.45 -5.83 16.26
C GLY A 28 -2.26 -4.91 15.34
N ALA A 29 -1.74 -3.70 15.08
CA ALA A 29 -2.46 -2.68 14.32
C ALA A 29 -2.77 -3.11 12.88
N ASP A 30 -1.83 -3.78 12.21
CA ASP A 30 -2.01 -4.20 10.82
C ASP A 30 -3.11 -5.27 10.65
N ASN A 31 -3.40 -6.05 11.69
CA ASN A 31 -4.48 -7.05 11.70
C ASN A 31 -5.89 -6.45 11.76
N ARG A 32 -5.97 -5.14 12.01
CA ARG A 32 -7.24 -4.40 12.15
C ARG A 32 -7.47 -3.44 10.98
N LYS A 33 -6.75 -3.59 9.87
CA LYS A 33 -7.02 -2.81 8.66
C LYS A 33 -8.23 -3.39 7.93
N ILE A 34 -9.31 -2.63 7.93
CA ILE A 34 -10.59 -2.96 7.31
C ILE A 34 -10.75 -2.12 6.06
N PHE A 35 -11.07 -2.77 4.94
CA PHE A 35 -11.29 -2.12 3.65
C PHE A 35 -12.77 -1.97 3.34
N ASP A 36 -13.59 -2.90 3.82
CA ASP A 36 -15.04 -2.85 3.63
C ASP A 36 -15.76 -3.59 4.77
N LEU A 37 -16.95 -3.10 5.12
CA LEU A 37 -17.83 -3.65 6.14
C LEU A 37 -19.25 -3.73 5.57
N HIS A 38 -19.73 -4.95 5.36
CA HIS A 38 -21.01 -5.19 4.71
C HIS A 38 -22.01 -5.85 5.65
N ARG A 39 -23.25 -5.36 5.63
CA ARG A 39 -24.39 -5.97 6.33
C ARG A 39 -25.37 -6.49 5.29
N THR A 40 -25.66 -7.79 5.31
CA THR A 40 -26.68 -8.38 4.45
C THR A 40 -28.09 -8.05 4.94
N ALA A 41 -29.10 -8.23 4.10
CA ALA A 41 -30.51 -8.00 4.46
C ALA A 41 -30.95 -8.84 5.69
N ASP A 42 -30.43 -10.07 5.80
CA ASP A 42 -30.67 -10.98 6.93
C ASP A 42 -29.90 -10.57 8.21
N GLY A 43 -29.16 -9.46 8.17
CA GLY A 43 -28.47 -8.87 9.31
C GLY A 43 -27.08 -9.43 9.60
N HIS A 44 -26.58 -10.37 8.81
CA HIS A 44 -25.21 -10.89 8.95
C HIS A 44 -24.18 -9.83 8.57
N LEU A 45 -23.09 -9.76 9.35
CA LEU A 45 -22.00 -8.81 9.13
C LEU A 45 -20.76 -9.52 8.60
N TYR A 46 -20.14 -8.91 7.60
CA TYR A 46 -18.93 -9.38 6.95
C TYR A 46 -17.91 -8.25 6.85
N ALA A 47 -16.63 -8.56 7.03
CA ALA A 47 -15.55 -7.59 6.95
C ALA A 47 -14.46 -8.07 6.00
N ALA A 48 -14.16 -7.24 5.00
CA ALA A 48 -12.97 -7.38 4.16
C ALA A 48 -11.78 -6.71 4.84
N THR A 49 -10.70 -7.46 5.05
CA THR A 49 -9.55 -6.98 5.83
C THR A 49 -8.22 -7.27 5.12
N GLN A 50 -7.14 -6.65 5.62
CA GLN A 50 -5.77 -6.88 5.14
C GLN A 50 -5.33 -8.35 5.16
N PHE A 51 -5.81 -9.13 6.12
CA PHE A 51 -5.36 -10.50 6.34
C PHE A 51 -6.49 -11.53 6.34
N GLY A 52 -7.62 -11.23 5.71
CA GLY A 52 -8.66 -12.21 5.45
C GLY A 52 -10.05 -11.62 5.27
N LEU A 53 -11.00 -12.52 5.01
CA LEU A 53 -12.43 -12.24 5.07
C LEU A 53 -12.96 -12.76 6.41
N TYR A 54 -13.79 -11.99 7.07
CA TYR A 54 -14.37 -12.33 8.37
C TYR A 54 -15.90 -12.20 8.33
N ALA A 55 -16.57 -12.95 9.20
CA ALA A 55 -17.96 -12.73 9.55
C ALA A 55 -18.09 -12.53 11.07
N PHE A 56 -19.05 -11.71 11.49
CA PHE A 56 -19.29 -11.49 12.91
C PHE A 56 -20.18 -12.61 13.50
N ASN A 57 -19.69 -13.28 14.54
CA ASN A 57 -20.49 -14.18 15.35
C ASN A 57 -21.28 -13.37 16.38
N THR A 58 -22.59 -13.22 16.17
CA THR A 58 -23.46 -12.47 17.08
C THR A 58 -23.58 -13.10 18.47
N ALA A 59 -23.51 -14.44 18.58
CA ALA A 59 -23.63 -15.15 19.85
C ALA A 59 -22.41 -14.90 20.75
N GLU A 60 -21.21 -15.01 20.17
CA GLU A 60 -19.94 -14.84 20.89
C GLU A 60 -19.41 -13.39 20.85
N LYS A 61 -20.06 -12.51 20.09
CA LYS A 61 -19.70 -11.11 19.87
C LYS A 61 -18.26 -10.91 19.37
N GLN A 62 -17.81 -11.78 18.45
CA GLN A 62 -16.46 -11.74 17.89
C GLN A 62 -16.43 -12.03 16.39
N TRP A 63 -15.41 -11.50 15.71
CA TRP A 63 -15.13 -11.78 14.30
C TRP A 63 -14.46 -13.14 14.11
N VAL A 64 -14.97 -13.93 13.17
CA VAL A 64 -14.44 -15.25 12.82
C VAL A 64 -13.91 -15.21 11.39
N LYS A 65 -12.63 -15.58 11.22
CA LYS A 65 -11.96 -15.60 9.92
C LYS A 65 -12.43 -16.80 9.10
N PHE A 66 -12.74 -16.60 7.81
CA PHE A 66 -12.97 -17.71 6.90
C PHE A 66 -11.65 -18.41 6.51
N PRO A 67 -11.59 -19.76 6.55
CA PRO A 67 -10.41 -20.52 6.17
C PRO A 67 -10.34 -20.69 4.64
N LEU A 68 -10.11 -19.59 3.91
CA LEU A 68 -10.01 -19.58 2.46
C LEU A 68 -8.57 -19.80 1.99
N ASP A 69 -8.36 -20.72 1.05
CA ASP A 69 -7.05 -20.95 0.43
C ASP A 69 -6.76 -19.93 -0.68
N VAL A 70 -5.96 -18.92 -0.32
CA VAL A 70 -5.63 -17.78 -1.17
C VAL A 70 -4.17 -17.38 -1.04
N GLN A 71 -3.55 -17.05 -2.18
CA GLN A 71 -2.19 -16.50 -2.20
C GLN A 71 -2.12 -15.07 -1.63
N ILE A 72 -3.21 -14.30 -1.80
CA ILE A 72 -3.32 -12.94 -1.26
C ILE A 72 -4.49 -12.88 -0.29
N ASN A 73 -4.18 -12.65 0.98
CA ASN A 73 -5.16 -12.61 2.07
C ASN A 73 -5.95 -11.29 2.14
N ARG A 74 -5.53 -10.24 1.42
CA ARG A 74 -6.19 -8.93 1.46
C ARG A 74 -7.51 -8.98 0.69
N PHE A 75 -8.62 -8.92 1.43
CA PHE A 75 -9.96 -8.67 0.88
C PHE A 75 -10.20 -7.17 0.83
N VAL A 76 -10.87 -6.70 -0.22
CA VAL A 76 -11.06 -5.26 -0.46
C VAL A 76 -12.50 -4.82 -0.56
N ALA A 77 -13.43 -5.72 -0.90
CA ALA A 77 -14.85 -5.40 -0.96
C ALA A 77 -15.72 -6.63 -0.68
N VAL A 78 -16.91 -6.38 -0.14
CA VAL A 78 -17.99 -7.33 0.12
C VAL A 78 -19.32 -6.71 -0.29
N GLN A 79 -20.12 -7.42 -1.05
CA GLN A 79 -21.43 -6.97 -1.52
C GLN A 79 -22.44 -8.11 -1.43
N SER A 80 -23.73 -7.81 -1.33
CA SER A 80 -24.77 -8.83 -1.42
C SER A 80 -25.89 -8.41 -2.36
N ILE A 81 -26.40 -9.40 -3.09
CA ILE A 81 -27.61 -9.27 -3.89
C ILE A 81 -28.53 -10.38 -3.41
N ASN A 82 -29.69 -10.02 -2.86
CA ASN A 82 -30.62 -10.95 -2.24
C ASN A 82 -29.93 -11.83 -1.17
N ASP A 83 -30.06 -13.15 -1.26
CA ASP A 83 -29.43 -14.11 -0.35
C ASP A 83 -27.96 -14.42 -0.67
N THR A 84 -27.43 -13.85 -1.75
CA THR A 84 -26.10 -14.18 -2.27
C THR A 84 -25.11 -13.09 -1.90
N ILE A 85 -23.98 -13.50 -1.32
CA ILE A 85 -22.86 -12.64 -0.97
C ILE A 85 -21.69 -12.85 -1.92
N TYR A 86 -21.06 -11.74 -2.26
CA TYR A 86 -19.89 -11.62 -3.10
C TYR A 86 -18.79 -10.95 -2.30
N ALA A 87 -17.58 -11.46 -2.39
CA ALA A 87 -16.41 -10.80 -1.82
C ALA A 87 -15.28 -10.87 -2.84
N ILE A 88 -14.47 -9.83 -2.92
CA ILE A 88 -13.25 -9.86 -3.73
C ILE A 88 -12.03 -9.71 -2.84
N ASN A 89 -11.04 -10.54 -3.11
CA ASN A 89 -9.67 -10.21 -2.74
C ASN A 89 -8.98 -9.54 -3.92
N ARG A 90 -7.68 -9.34 -3.81
CA ARG A 90 -6.86 -8.69 -4.82
C ARG A 90 -6.80 -9.41 -6.18
N SER A 91 -7.23 -10.66 -6.29
CA SER A 91 -7.07 -11.49 -7.48
C SER A 91 -8.28 -12.36 -7.85
N TRP A 92 -9.20 -12.60 -6.93
CA TRP A 92 -10.27 -13.59 -7.05
C TRP A 92 -11.60 -13.03 -6.59
N LEU A 93 -12.66 -13.48 -7.24
CA LEU A 93 -14.04 -13.30 -6.80
C LEU A 93 -14.46 -14.50 -5.97
N PHE A 94 -15.18 -14.25 -4.88
CA PHE A 94 -15.78 -15.27 -4.02
C PHE A 94 -17.28 -15.06 -4.02
N LYS A 95 -18.03 -16.15 -4.17
CA LYS A 95 -19.49 -16.14 -4.16
C LYS A 95 -20.01 -17.19 -3.19
N GLY A 96 -21.01 -16.86 -2.38
CA GLY A 96 -21.64 -17.80 -1.46
C GLY A 96 -23.06 -17.38 -1.10
N LYS A 97 -23.82 -18.26 -0.44
CA LYS A 97 -25.09 -17.90 0.17
C LYS A 97 -24.84 -17.31 1.57
N SER A 98 -25.50 -16.21 1.91
CA SER A 98 -25.36 -15.58 3.22
C SER A 98 -25.89 -16.53 4.31
N ALA A 99 -25.05 -16.78 5.32
CA ALA A 99 -25.31 -17.65 6.45
C ALA A 99 -24.38 -17.30 7.63
N GLY A 100 -23.98 -16.02 7.72
CA GLY A 100 -23.00 -15.52 8.69
C GLY A 100 -21.68 -16.30 8.64
N ILE A 101 -21.23 -16.79 9.80
CA ILE A 101 -20.00 -17.58 9.94
C ILE A 101 -20.05 -18.93 9.20
N HIS A 102 -21.24 -19.41 8.84
CA HIS A 102 -21.43 -20.67 8.12
C HIS A 102 -21.44 -20.50 6.60
N THR A 103 -21.30 -19.28 6.09
CA THR A 103 -21.21 -19.04 4.64
C THR A 103 -20.09 -19.88 4.02
N ARG A 104 -20.41 -20.51 2.90
CA ARG A 104 -19.47 -21.28 2.07
C ARG A 104 -19.21 -20.52 0.79
N PHE A 105 -17.96 -20.14 0.59
CA PHE A 105 -17.53 -19.40 -0.59
C PHE A 105 -16.98 -20.34 -1.66
N LYS A 106 -17.49 -20.19 -2.88
CA LYS A 106 -16.87 -20.69 -4.10
C LYS A 106 -15.93 -19.61 -4.65
N LYS A 107 -14.67 -19.99 -4.87
CA LYS A 107 -13.66 -19.15 -5.53
C LYS A 107 -13.88 -19.18 -7.05
N ILE A 108 -13.84 -18.01 -7.67
CA ILE A 108 -14.13 -17.79 -9.09
C ILE A 108 -13.03 -16.93 -9.71
N GLU A 109 -12.51 -17.38 -10.85
CA GLU A 109 -11.61 -16.60 -11.69
C GLU A 109 -12.42 -15.73 -12.66
N LEU A 110 -12.06 -14.46 -12.78
CA LEU A 110 -12.63 -13.58 -13.80
C LEU A 110 -11.90 -13.79 -15.12
N ASN A 111 -12.63 -13.75 -16.22
CA ASN A 111 -12.05 -13.83 -17.56
C ASN A 111 -11.24 -12.57 -17.87
N GLY A 112 -10.30 -12.67 -18.80
CA GLY A 112 -9.63 -11.49 -19.35
C GLY A 112 -10.60 -10.62 -20.17
N PRO A 113 -10.39 -9.29 -20.21
CA PRO A 113 -11.12 -8.46 -21.16
C PRO A 113 -10.71 -8.81 -22.60
N ILE A 114 -11.53 -8.40 -23.56
CA ILE A 114 -11.27 -8.62 -25.00
C ILE A 114 -9.96 -7.91 -25.38
N ASP A 115 -9.11 -8.56 -26.18
CA ASP A 115 -7.80 -8.08 -26.63
C ASP A 115 -6.77 -7.77 -25.53
N TYR A 116 -6.86 -8.47 -24.40
CA TYR A 116 -5.97 -8.25 -23.27
C TYR A 116 -4.50 -8.61 -23.54
N ARG A 117 -3.60 -7.63 -23.42
CA ARG A 117 -2.15 -7.87 -23.41
C ARG A 117 -1.66 -8.04 -21.97
N LYS A 118 -1.10 -9.22 -21.67
CA LYS A 118 -0.47 -9.53 -20.37
C LYS A 118 0.77 -8.66 -20.16
N THR A 119 0.57 -7.48 -19.58
CA THR A 119 1.62 -6.51 -19.26
C THR A 119 1.55 -6.13 -17.79
N VAL A 120 2.69 -5.70 -17.24
CA VAL A 120 2.82 -5.20 -15.87
C VAL A 120 3.53 -3.85 -15.87
N PRO A 121 3.19 -2.93 -14.97
CA PRO A 121 3.92 -1.66 -14.84
C PRO A 121 5.38 -1.91 -14.48
N LEU A 122 6.31 -1.23 -15.15
CA LEU A 122 7.75 -1.35 -14.87
C LEU A 122 8.08 -0.97 -13.42
N PHE A 123 7.40 0.05 -12.88
CA PHE A 123 7.50 0.43 -11.47
C PHE A 123 7.23 -0.75 -10.53
N LEU A 124 6.21 -1.58 -10.81
CA LEU A 124 5.87 -2.72 -9.97
C LEU A 124 6.98 -3.78 -10.02
N THR A 125 7.56 -4.03 -11.19
CA THR A 125 8.71 -4.93 -11.33
C THR A 125 9.92 -4.42 -10.55
N ILE A 126 10.24 -3.13 -10.63
CA ILE A 126 11.32 -2.52 -9.86
C ILE A 126 11.06 -2.65 -8.36
N TRP A 127 9.82 -2.40 -7.92
CA TRP A 127 9.40 -2.56 -6.54
C TRP A 127 9.54 -4.00 -6.03
N GLN A 128 9.19 -4.99 -6.86
CA GLN A 128 9.35 -6.40 -6.51
C GLN A 128 10.81 -6.87 -6.48
N ILE A 129 11.67 -6.29 -7.32
CA ILE A 129 13.11 -6.54 -7.24
C ILE A 129 13.67 -5.93 -5.96
N HIS A 130 13.31 -4.68 -5.65
CA HIS A 130 13.80 -3.98 -4.47
C HIS A 130 13.33 -4.61 -3.16
N SER A 131 12.09 -5.10 -3.10
CA SER A 131 11.53 -5.80 -1.93
C SER A 131 11.88 -7.29 -1.87
N GLY A 132 12.44 -7.86 -2.94
CA GLY A 132 12.68 -9.29 -3.08
C GLY A 132 11.43 -10.12 -3.38
N GLU A 133 10.25 -9.51 -3.44
CA GLU A 133 8.98 -10.18 -3.73
C GLU A 133 8.93 -10.89 -5.07
N ILE A 134 9.80 -10.51 -6.01
CA ILE A 134 9.87 -11.12 -7.34
C ILE A 134 10.03 -12.65 -7.28
N PHE A 135 10.70 -13.18 -6.25
CA PHE A 135 10.87 -14.62 -6.00
C PHE A 135 10.08 -15.12 -4.78
N GLY A 136 9.08 -14.36 -4.31
CA GLY A 136 8.31 -14.69 -3.11
C GLY A 136 9.15 -14.63 -1.83
N LEU A 137 8.88 -15.54 -0.88
CA LEU A 137 9.51 -15.52 0.45
C LEU A 137 11.04 -15.67 0.42
N PRO A 138 11.67 -16.56 -0.38
CA PRO A 138 13.12 -16.64 -0.45
C PRO A 138 13.78 -15.33 -0.90
N GLY A 139 13.18 -14.63 -1.86
CA GLY A 139 13.69 -13.35 -2.35
C GLY A 139 13.55 -12.24 -1.32
N GLN A 140 12.42 -12.17 -0.60
CA GLN A 140 12.23 -11.25 0.52
C GLN A 140 13.29 -11.45 1.61
N LEU A 141 13.51 -12.70 2.06
CA LEU A 141 14.52 -13.03 3.06
C LEU A 141 15.94 -12.67 2.61
N PHE A 142 16.23 -12.82 1.32
CA PHE A 142 17.53 -12.41 0.76
C PHE A 142 17.70 -10.88 0.79
N VAL A 143 16.67 -10.11 0.44
CA VAL A 143 16.72 -8.64 0.53
C VAL A 143 16.81 -8.17 1.97
N ASP A 144 16.09 -8.80 2.91
CA ASP A 144 16.21 -8.52 4.35
C ASP A 144 17.64 -8.74 4.84
N PHE A 145 18.27 -9.83 4.39
CA PHE A 145 19.69 -10.08 4.63
C PHE A 145 20.58 -8.97 4.05
N LEU A 146 20.33 -8.49 2.83
CA LEU A 146 21.07 -7.35 2.26
C LEU A 146 20.85 -6.06 3.06
N GLY A 147 19.67 -5.88 3.66
CA GLY A 147 19.39 -4.80 4.61
C GLY A 147 20.30 -4.88 5.84
N LEU A 148 20.42 -6.06 6.46
CA LEU A 148 21.35 -6.30 7.57
C LEU A 148 22.82 -6.10 7.16
N VAL A 149 23.20 -6.55 5.97
CA VAL A 149 24.53 -6.29 5.40
C VAL A 149 24.76 -4.79 5.23
N THR A 150 23.77 -4.04 4.79
CA THR A 150 23.87 -2.57 4.64
C THR A 150 24.12 -1.93 6.00
N VAL A 151 23.37 -2.31 7.04
CA VAL A 151 23.61 -1.86 8.42
C VAL A 151 25.05 -2.19 8.86
N PHE A 152 25.49 -3.43 8.62
CA PHE A 152 26.86 -3.86 8.93
C PHE A 152 27.91 -3.00 8.20
N LEU A 153 27.74 -2.74 6.90
CA LEU A 153 28.65 -1.92 6.10
C LEU A 153 28.65 -0.46 6.55
N SER A 154 27.49 0.11 6.91
CA SER A 154 27.39 1.45 7.46
C SER A 154 28.11 1.57 8.81
N VAL A 155 27.88 0.63 9.74
CA VAL A 155 28.54 0.64 11.06
C VAL A 155 30.06 0.47 10.92
N THR A 156 30.50 -0.49 10.10
CA THR A 156 31.95 -0.71 9.88
C THR A 156 32.61 0.43 9.12
N GLY A 157 31.89 1.10 8.23
CA GLY A 157 32.32 2.33 7.55
C GLY A 157 32.47 3.50 8.51
N LEU A 158 31.51 3.71 9.42
CA LEU A 158 31.58 4.72 10.47
C LEU A 158 32.76 4.46 11.42
N ILE A 159 32.99 3.20 11.81
CA ILE A 159 34.16 2.80 12.59
C ILE A 159 35.43 3.20 11.86
N TYR A 160 35.57 2.88 10.58
CA TYR A 160 36.75 3.26 9.80
C TYR A 160 36.95 4.77 9.68
N PHE A 161 35.88 5.54 9.49
CA PHE A 161 35.94 6.99 9.33
C PHE A 161 36.32 7.71 10.63
N PHE A 162 35.68 7.38 11.75
CA PHE A 162 35.87 8.10 13.02
C PHE A 162 37.04 7.58 13.88
N PHE A 163 37.40 6.30 13.76
CA PHE A 163 38.40 5.70 14.65
C PHE A 163 39.80 6.29 14.52
N PRO A 164 40.33 6.66 13.33
CA PRO A 164 41.67 7.24 13.22
C PRO A 164 41.82 8.52 14.05
N GLY A 165 40.83 9.41 14.03
CA GLY A 165 40.84 10.65 14.82
C GLY A 165 40.74 10.38 16.32
N TRP A 166 39.87 9.46 16.71
CA TRP A 166 39.69 9.08 18.11
C TRP A 166 40.90 8.32 18.70
N LEU A 167 41.52 7.44 17.92
CA LEU A 167 42.75 6.71 18.27
C LEU A 167 43.92 7.67 18.46
N ARG A 168 44.09 8.69 17.60
CA ARG A 168 45.12 9.74 17.78
C ARG A 168 44.92 10.49 19.11
N ARG A 169 43.68 10.86 19.45
CA ARG A 169 43.36 11.53 20.73
C ARG A 169 43.63 10.63 21.94
N ARG A 170 43.27 9.34 21.88
CA ARG A 170 43.55 8.38 22.98
C ARG A 170 45.03 8.08 23.16
N LYS A 171 45.79 7.99 22.06
CA LYS A 171 47.24 7.84 22.08
C LYS A 171 47.92 9.04 22.74
N ARG A 172 47.46 10.27 22.42
CA ARG A 172 47.89 11.51 23.09
C ARG A 172 47.59 11.50 24.60
N ARG A 173 46.48 10.88 25.02
CA ARG A 173 46.11 10.68 26.44
C ARG A 173 46.74 9.45 27.11
N LYS A 174 47.77 8.83 26.51
CA LYS A 174 48.48 7.62 27.00
C LYS A 174 47.57 6.42 27.37
N LYS A 175 46.37 6.30 26.80
CA LYS A 175 45.46 5.17 27.07
C LYS A 175 45.81 3.95 26.19
N LYS A 176 45.57 2.73 26.67
CA LYS A 176 45.76 1.49 25.87
C LYS A 176 44.83 1.49 24.63
N ILE A 177 45.40 1.27 23.44
CA ILE A 177 44.69 1.31 22.14
C ILE A 177 44.65 -0.02 21.37
N LYS A 178 45.29 -1.08 21.90
CA LYS A 178 45.53 -2.35 21.18
C LYS A 178 44.23 -3.00 20.68
N TYR A 179 43.20 -3.04 21.53
CA TYR A 179 41.89 -3.58 21.19
C TYR A 179 41.21 -2.79 20.06
N GLN A 180 41.22 -1.45 20.14
CA GLN A 180 40.53 -0.61 19.15
C GLN A 180 41.24 -0.59 17.79
N VAL A 181 42.56 -0.72 17.77
CA VAL A 181 43.33 -0.94 16.53
C VAL A 181 43.02 -2.31 15.92
N SER A 182 42.87 -3.36 16.75
CA SER A 182 42.45 -4.69 16.27
C SER A 182 41.04 -4.65 15.67
N MET A 183 40.09 -4.06 16.39
CA MET A 183 38.70 -3.90 15.96
C MET A 183 38.60 -3.09 14.66
N SER A 184 39.35 -2.00 14.51
CA SER A 184 39.39 -1.21 13.28
C SER A 184 39.93 -2.01 12.08
N ARG A 185 40.99 -2.81 12.29
CA ARG A 185 41.54 -3.68 11.24
C ARG A 185 40.57 -4.80 10.83
N TRP A 186 39.92 -5.43 11.81
CA TRP A 186 38.90 -6.45 11.57
C TRP A 186 37.70 -5.85 10.82
N SER A 187 37.21 -4.70 11.28
CA SER A 187 36.13 -3.93 10.65
C SER A 187 36.44 -3.65 9.19
N LEU A 188 37.61 -3.08 8.89
CA LEU A 188 38.00 -2.77 7.51
C LEU A 188 38.16 -4.03 6.64
N LYS A 189 38.71 -5.11 7.18
CA LYS A 189 38.87 -6.38 6.46
C LYS A 189 37.52 -6.93 6.03
N TRP A 190 36.57 -7.01 6.96
CA TRP A 190 35.25 -7.57 6.68
C TRP A 190 34.35 -6.62 5.90
N HIS A 191 34.42 -5.31 6.15
CA HIS A 191 33.74 -4.29 5.34
C HIS A 191 34.07 -4.46 3.86
N ASN A 192 35.37 -4.53 3.53
CA ASN A 192 35.83 -4.69 2.15
C ASN A 192 35.46 -6.06 1.57
N LYS A 193 35.64 -7.15 2.34
CA LYS A 193 35.37 -8.50 1.86
C LYS A 193 33.87 -8.72 1.57
N VAL A 194 33.01 -8.35 2.52
CA VAL A 194 31.55 -8.48 2.39
C VAL A 194 31.03 -7.56 1.29
N GLY A 195 31.46 -6.29 1.27
CA GLY A 195 31.06 -5.33 0.25
C GLY A 195 31.46 -5.77 -1.16
N ALA A 196 32.65 -6.36 -1.33
CA ALA A 196 33.09 -6.89 -2.62
C ALA A 196 32.34 -8.16 -3.06
N TRP A 197 32.07 -9.07 -2.12
CA TRP A 197 31.32 -10.31 -2.42
C TRP A 197 29.88 -10.03 -2.81
N LEU A 198 29.22 -9.08 -2.15
CA LEU A 198 27.82 -8.74 -2.38
C LEU A 198 27.63 -7.51 -3.29
N PHE A 199 28.69 -7.06 -3.96
CA PHE A 199 28.72 -5.83 -4.75
C PHE A 199 27.54 -5.72 -5.73
N ILE A 200 27.32 -6.75 -6.55
CA ILE A 200 26.27 -6.74 -7.58
C ILE A 200 24.89 -6.62 -6.93
N PHE A 201 24.64 -7.37 -5.87
CA PHE A 201 23.35 -7.37 -5.17
C PHE A 201 23.07 -6.05 -4.46
N LEU A 202 24.08 -5.48 -3.79
CA LEU A 202 23.97 -4.16 -3.15
C LEU A 202 23.76 -3.06 -4.19
N PHE A 203 24.45 -3.12 -5.33
CA PHE A 203 24.24 -2.18 -6.43
C PHE A 203 22.79 -2.24 -6.94
N ILE A 204 22.27 -3.43 -7.24
CA ILE A 204 20.87 -3.61 -7.68
C ILE A 204 19.90 -3.08 -6.62
N LEU A 205 20.12 -3.39 -5.33
CA LEU A 205 19.27 -2.92 -4.24
C LEU A 205 19.20 -1.38 -4.18
N PHE A 206 20.34 -0.70 -4.19
CA PHE A 206 20.38 0.77 -4.14
C PHE A 206 19.87 1.40 -5.43
N PHE A 207 20.25 0.86 -6.59
CA PHE A 207 19.83 1.37 -7.90
C PHE A 207 18.32 1.27 -8.08
N THR A 208 17.71 0.14 -7.73
CA THR A 208 16.25 -0.03 -7.79
C THR A 208 15.52 0.87 -6.80
N GLY A 209 16.06 1.06 -5.59
CA GLY A 209 15.49 1.96 -4.57
C GLY A 209 15.37 3.41 -5.04
N MET A 210 16.30 3.87 -5.89
CA MET A 210 16.28 5.22 -6.48
C MET A 210 14.97 5.49 -7.25
N PHE A 211 14.47 4.51 -8.01
CA PHE A 211 13.28 4.64 -8.87
C PHE A 211 11.95 4.50 -8.13
N LEU A 212 11.96 4.20 -6.83
CA LEU A 212 10.74 4.04 -6.04
C LEU A 212 10.15 5.38 -5.55
N ARG A 213 10.85 6.49 -5.77
CA ARG A 213 10.40 7.83 -5.40
C ARG A 213 10.69 8.86 -6.51
N PRO A 214 9.89 9.94 -6.61
CA PRO A 214 10.21 11.07 -7.50
C PRO A 214 11.57 11.68 -7.15
N PRO A 215 12.33 12.23 -8.13
CA PRO A 215 11.97 12.37 -9.54
C PRO A 215 12.19 11.12 -10.39
N ALA A 216 13.05 10.18 -9.98
CA ALA A 216 13.41 9.02 -10.80
C ALA A 216 12.20 8.11 -11.12
N LEU A 217 11.23 8.00 -10.22
CA LEU A 217 9.97 7.29 -10.45
C LEU A 217 9.25 7.77 -11.73
N ILE A 218 9.31 9.07 -12.05
CA ILE A 218 8.61 9.66 -13.20
C ILE A 218 9.08 9.01 -14.51
N ALA A 219 10.36 8.66 -14.60
CA ALA A 219 10.95 8.04 -15.78
C ALA A 219 10.39 6.62 -16.05
N VAL A 220 9.92 5.92 -15.01
CA VAL A 220 9.44 4.53 -15.11
C VAL A 220 7.93 4.38 -14.90
N ALA A 221 7.24 5.43 -14.43
CA ALA A 221 5.85 5.37 -14.00
C ALA A 221 4.86 4.94 -15.11
N LYS A 222 5.10 5.36 -16.36
CA LYS A 222 4.22 5.06 -17.50
C LYS A 222 4.66 3.84 -18.32
N ALA A 223 5.83 3.28 -18.05
CA ALA A 223 6.36 2.16 -18.79
C ALA A 223 5.67 0.84 -18.38
N LYS A 224 5.33 0.01 -19.37
CA LYS A 224 4.77 -1.33 -19.18
C LYS A 224 5.66 -2.35 -19.87
N ILE A 225 5.86 -3.50 -19.24
CA ILE A 225 6.67 -4.60 -19.78
C ILE A 225 5.90 -5.92 -19.70
N ALA A 226 6.33 -6.94 -20.43
CA ALA A 226 5.88 -8.30 -20.18
C ALA A 226 6.36 -8.76 -18.79
N PRO A 227 5.55 -9.52 -18.03
CA PRO A 227 5.99 -10.08 -16.77
C PRO A 227 7.21 -10.98 -16.98
N LEU A 228 8.18 -10.88 -16.07
CA LEU A 228 9.38 -11.71 -16.11
C LEU A 228 8.99 -13.17 -15.88
N LYS A 229 9.44 -14.08 -16.75
CA LYS A 229 9.14 -15.51 -16.61
C LYS A 229 9.58 -16.03 -15.24
N TYR A 230 8.75 -16.88 -14.63
CA TYR A 230 8.97 -17.46 -13.30
C TYR A 230 9.01 -16.46 -12.13
N SER A 231 8.64 -15.20 -12.36
CA SER A 231 8.45 -14.23 -11.28
C SER A 231 7.08 -14.38 -10.62
N LYS A 232 6.91 -13.78 -9.44
CA LYS A 232 5.61 -13.65 -8.76
C LYS A 232 4.52 -13.04 -9.65
N MET A 233 4.87 -12.22 -10.64
CA MET A 233 3.92 -11.60 -11.58
C MET A 233 3.59 -12.47 -12.81
N ASP A 234 4.33 -13.55 -13.04
CA ASP A 234 4.04 -14.50 -14.10
C ASP A 234 2.95 -15.49 -13.67
N GLN A 235 1.75 -14.95 -13.48
CA GLN A 235 0.57 -15.70 -13.02
C GLN A 235 -0.31 -16.08 -14.18
N SER A 236 -1.00 -17.22 -14.09
CA SER A 236 -2.06 -17.59 -15.03
C SER A 236 -3.25 -16.65 -14.91
N ASN A 237 -3.62 -16.30 -13.67
CA ASN A 237 -4.68 -15.36 -13.37
C ASN A 237 -4.31 -13.93 -13.81
N LEU A 238 -5.06 -13.42 -14.81
CA LEU A 238 -4.84 -12.11 -15.42
C LEU A 238 -5.09 -10.94 -14.45
N TRP A 239 -5.92 -11.17 -13.43
CA TRP A 239 -6.32 -10.21 -12.41
C TRP A 239 -5.47 -10.28 -11.14
N TYR A 240 -4.38 -11.04 -11.16
CA TYR A 240 -3.50 -11.17 -10.01
C TYR A 240 -3.01 -9.83 -9.46
N ASP A 241 -3.41 -9.52 -8.22
CA ASP A 241 -3.15 -8.28 -7.49
C ASP A 241 -3.69 -6.99 -8.14
N LYS A 242 -4.76 -7.10 -8.94
CA LYS A 242 -5.35 -5.96 -9.68
C LYS A 242 -6.69 -5.50 -9.16
N LEU A 243 -7.48 -6.37 -8.52
CA LEU A 243 -8.83 -6.02 -8.06
C LEU A 243 -8.75 -5.04 -6.89
N ARG A 244 -9.56 -3.97 -6.95
CA ARG A 244 -9.55 -2.87 -5.98
C ARG A 244 -10.86 -2.73 -5.22
N ASP A 245 -11.98 -2.84 -5.90
CA ASP A 245 -13.31 -2.68 -5.32
C ASP A 245 -14.38 -3.31 -6.22
N LEU A 246 -15.54 -3.65 -5.66
CA LEU A 246 -16.67 -4.23 -6.37
C LEU A 246 -17.96 -3.64 -5.80
N HIS A 247 -18.80 -3.08 -6.67
CA HIS A 247 -20.11 -2.57 -6.31
C HIS A 247 -21.18 -3.08 -7.28
N PHE A 248 -22.42 -3.24 -6.82
CA PHE A 248 -23.53 -3.59 -7.70
C PHE A 248 -24.40 -2.37 -7.97
N ASP A 249 -24.52 -1.99 -9.23
CA ASP A 249 -25.39 -0.94 -9.71
C ASP A 249 -26.79 -1.51 -9.93
N VAL A 250 -27.70 -1.23 -8.99
CA VAL A 250 -29.08 -1.75 -9.01
C VAL A 250 -29.89 -1.11 -10.15
N CYS A 251 -29.67 0.17 -10.43
CA CYS A 251 -30.40 0.92 -11.46
C CYS A 251 -30.14 0.37 -12.87
N GLU A 252 -28.90 0.00 -13.15
CA GLU A 252 -28.48 -0.50 -14.47
C GLU A 252 -28.29 -2.03 -14.49
N ASN A 253 -28.61 -2.70 -13.38
CA ASN A 253 -28.50 -4.14 -13.18
C ASN A 253 -27.13 -4.69 -13.65
N ARG A 254 -26.04 -4.15 -13.11
CA ARG A 254 -24.65 -4.51 -13.50
C ARG A 254 -23.68 -4.42 -12.35
N TRP A 255 -22.60 -5.19 -12.43
CA TRP A 255 -21.45 -5.06 -11.54
C TRP A 255 -20.53 -3.95 -12.02
N MET A 256 -20.05 -3.16 -11.07
CA MET A 256 -18.99 -2.17 -11.22
C MET A 256 -17.73 -2.71 -10.56
N LEU A 257 -16.66 -2.89 -11.33
CA LEU A 257 -15.40 -3.45 -10.87
C LEU A 257 -14.30 -2.39 -10.99
N SER A 258 -13.73 -1.99 -9.85
CA SER A 258 -12.55 -1.15 -9.83
C SER A 258 -11.29 -2.00 -9.81
N THR A 259 -10.31 -1.64 -10.64
CA THR A 259 -9.04 -2.36 -10.75
C THR A 259 -7.87 -1.38 -10.84
N SER A 260 -6.63 -1.85 -10.71
CA SER A 260 -5.44 -1.03 -10.95
C SER A 260 -5.27 -0.61 -12.42
N GLU A 261 -6.03 -1.21 -13.34
CA GLU A 261 -5.96 -0.92 -14.77
C GLU A 261 -7.14 -0.08 -15.26
N GLY A 262 -8.07 0.28 -14.37
CA GLY A 262 -9.24 1.11 -14.69
C GLY A 262 -10.53 0.58 -14.08
N MET A 263 -11.64 1.21 -14.48
CA MET A 263 -13.00 0.82 -14.14
C MET A 263 -13.62 -0.05 -15.22
N PHE A 264 -14.27 -1.13 -14.80
CA PHE A 264 -14.92 -2.12 -15.66
C PHE A 264 -16.36 -2.35 -15.20
N TYR A 265 -17.20 -2.87 -16.10
CA TYR A 265 -18.48 -3.45 -15.73
C TYR A 265 -18.61 -4.90 -16.14
N MET A 266 -19.52 -5.61 -15.48
CA MET A 266 -19.94 -6.96 -15.88
C MET A 266 -21.45 -7.07 -15.76
N LYS A 267 -22.11 -7.65 -16.77
CA LYS A 267 -23.52 -8.04 -16.65
C LYS A 267 -23.67 -9.16 -15.60
N PRO A 268 -24.80 -9.26 -14.89
CA PRO A 268 -25.07 -10.37 -13.99
C PRO A 268 -24.89 -11.71 -14.71
N GLY A 269 -24.15 -12.63 -14.09
CA GLY A 269 -23.81 -13.94 -14.68
C GLY A 269 -22.63 -13.94 -15.66
N SER A 270 -22.21 -12.78 -16.17
CA SER A 270 -20.95 -12.66 -16.91
C SER A 270 -19.76 -12.61 -15.95
N LEU A 271 -18.68 -13.30 -16.31
CA LEU A 271 -17.38 -13.23 -15.63
C LEU A 271 -16.35 -12.45 -16.44
N THR A 272 -16.76 -11.80 -17.54
CA THR A 272 -15.88 -11.04 -18.44
C THR A 272 -16.04 -9.54 -18.18
N PRO A 273 -15.05 -8.88 -17.57
CA PRO A 273 -15.06 -7.43 -17.38
C PRO A 273 -14.92 -6.68 -18.69
N VAL A 274 -15.76 -5.67 -18.89
CA VAL A 274 -15.72 -4.76 -20.05
C VAL A 274 -15.33 -3.36 -19.54
N PRO A 275 -14.29 -2.72 -20.10
CA PRO A 275 -13.84 -1.42 -19.61
C PRO A 275 -14.88 -0.34 -19.90
N PHE A 276 -15.02 0.61 -18.99
CA PHE A 276 -15.78 1.83 -19.27
C PHE A 276 -15.00 2.75 -20.21
N HIS A 277 -15.73 3.39 -21.14
CA HIS A 277 -15.17 4.37 -22.05
C HIS A 277 -14.74 5.65 -21.31
N VAL A 278 -15.61 6.15 -20.43
CA VAL A 278 -15.33 7.32 -19.58
C VAL A 278 -14.93 6.80 -18.21
N GLN A 279 -13.74 7.19 -17.72
CA GLN A 279 -13.21 6.72 -16.44
C GLN A 279 -12.85 7.88 -15.52
N PRO A 280 -13.14 7.77 -14.21
CA PRO A 280 -12.76 8.77 -13.23
C PRO A 280 -11.23 8.76 -13.04
N PRO A 281 -10.62 9.90 -12.71
CA PRO A 281 -9.20 9.94 -12.39
C PRO A 281 -8.95 9.21 -11.06
N VAL A 282 -8.15 8.14 -11.11
CA VAL A 282 -7.73 7.37 -9.94
C VAL A 282 -6.21 7.37 -9.82
N SER A 283 -5.70 7.64 -8.62
CA SER A 283 -4.27 7.64 -8.36
C SER A 283 -3.63 6.25 -8.52
N VAL A 284 -2.31 6.19 -8.67
CA VAL A 284 -1.56 4.92 -8.64
C VAL A 284 -1.72 4.13 -7.33
N MET A 285 -2.13 4.79 -6.24
CA MET A 285 -2.44 4.13 -4.96
C MET A 285 -3.78 3.39 -5.00
N GLY A 286 -4.60 3.64 -6.03
CA GLY A 286 -5.92 3.05 -6.21
C GLY A 286 -7.04 3.90 -5.61
N ILE A 287 -8.25 3.36 -5.68
CA ILE A 287 -9.45 3.91 -5.07
C ILE A 287 -9.44 3.67 -3.56
N ASN A 288 -9.97 4.63 -2.80
CA ASN A 288 -10.13 4.57 -1.35
C ASN A 288 -11.58 4.78 -0.90
N ALA A 289 -12.45 5.29 -1.78
CA ALA A 289 -13.89 5.38 -1.56
C ALA A 289 -14.63 5.15 -2.88
N LEU A 290 -15.64 4.29 -2.85
CA LEU A 290 -16.55 4.02 -3.97
C LEU A 290 -17.97 3.93 -3.43
N GLU A 291 -18.74 5.00 -3.56
CA GLU A 291 -20.13 5.03 -3.11
C GLU A 291 -21.06 5.30 -4.28
N CYS A 292 -22.15 4.54 -4.38
CA CYS A 292 -23.22 4.83 -5.33
C CYS A 292 -24.11 5.93 -4.75
N ASN A 293 -24.30 7.02 -5.50
CA ASN A 293 -25.05 8.21 -5.11
C ASN A 293 -26.33 8.38 -5.95
N GLY A 294 -27.11 7.30 -6.06
CA GLY A 294 -28.33 7.25 -6.88
C GLY A 294 -28.08 7.41 -8.39
N ASP A 295 -29.09 7.13 -9.20
CA ASP A 295 -29.09 7.35 -10.66
C ASP A 295 -27.84 6.83 -11.40
N SER A 296 -27.30 5.69 -10.94
CA SER A 296 -26.11 5.06 -11.52
C SER A 296 -24.85 5.96 -11.48
N ALA A 297 -24.80 6.92 -10.56
CA ALA A 297 -23.67 7.80 -10.32
C ALA A 297 -22.84 7.34 -9.13
N PHE A 298 -21.53 7.52 -9.22
CA PHE A 298 -20.56 7.06 -8.25
C PHE A 298 -19.71 8.22 -7.73
N LEU A 299 -19.51 8.27 -6.41
CA LEU A 299 -18.48 9.06 -5.77
C LEU A 299 -17.22 8.22 -5.69
N VAL A 300 -16.18 8.67 -6.39
CA VAL A 300 -14.91 7.98 -6.54
C VAL A 300 -13.82 8.80 -5.87
N GLY A 301 -13.37 8.33 -4.70
CA GLY A 301 -12.31 8.95 -3.92
C GLY A 301 -10.97 8.28 -4.12
N SER A 302 -9.93 9.06 -4.42
CA SER A 302 -8.54 8.60 -4.38
C SER A 302 -7.57 9.74 -4.04
N PHE A 303 -6.25 9.49 -4.08
CA PHE A 303 -5.26 10.54 -3.85
C PHE A 303 -5.24 11.64 -4.94
N THR A 304 -5.99 11.47 -6.03
CA THR A 304 -6.24 12.51 -7.04
C THR A 304 -7.40 13.45 -6.68
N GLY A 305 -8.23 13.11 -5.69
CA GLY A 305 -9.43 13.88 -5.34
C GLY A 305 -10.67 13.01 -5.19
N LEU A 306 -11.82 13.67 -4.99
CA LEU A 306 -13.15 13.08 -4.91
C LEU A 306 -13.95 13.50 -6.13
N PHE A 307 -14.40 12.54 -6.92
CA PHE A 307 -15.07 12.81 -8.19
C PHE A 307 -16.44 12.16 -8.25
N ARG A 308 -17.43 12.90 -8.74
CA ARG A 308 -18.71 12.34 -9.15
C ARG A 308 -18.59 11.88 -10.60
N TRP A 309 -18.77 10.59 -10.81
CA TRP A 309 -18.68 9.93 -12.11
C TRP A 309 -19.93 9.12 -12.39
N GLN A 310 -20.53 9.33 -13.55
CA GLN A 310 -21.64 8.53 -14.03
C GLN A 310 -21.23 7.90 -15.36
N PRO A 311 -21.15 6.56 -15.47
CA PRO A 311 -20.51 5.93 -16.62
C PRO A 311 -21.16 6.24 -17.98
N GLY A 312 -22.45 6.56 -17.99
CA GLY A 312 -23.19 6.95 -19.20
C GLY A 312 -23.01 8.41 -19.62
N HIS A 313 -22.33 9.24 -18.83
CA HIS A 313 -22.09 10.66 -19.11
C HIS A 313 -20.61 10.90 -19.43
N HIS A 314 -20.33 11.82 -20.35
CA HIS A 314 -18.96 12.22 -20.70
C HIS A 314 -18.29 13.06 -19.62
N ASP A 315 -19.09 13.80 -18.84
CA ASP A 315 -18.60 14.76 -17.86
C ASP A 315 -18.34 14.10 -16.49
N ILE A 316 -17.19 14.43 -15.92
CA ILE A 316 -16.80 14.06 -14.56
C ILE A 316 -16.68 15.35 -13.76
N TYR A 317 -17.26 15.39 -12.56
CA TYR A 317 -17.22 16.59 -11.72
C TYR A 317 -16.35 16.35 -10.50
N ASP A 318 -15.52 17.33 -10.14
CA ASP A 318 -14.89 17.36 -8.83
C ASP A 318 -15.97 17.63 -7.80
N TYR A 319 -16.21 16.65 -6.94
CA TYR A 319 -17.31 16.71 -5.98
C TYR A 319 -17.07 17.80 -4.93
N THR A 320 -15.82 18.12 -4.61
CA THR A 320 -15.49 19.08 -3.55
C THR A 320 -15.84 20.53 -3.92
N ASN A 321 -15.84 20.87 -5.20
CA ASN A 321 -16.07 22.24 -5.68
C ASN A 321 -17.16 22.34 -6.78
N GLY A 322 -17.74 21.22 -7.21
CA GLY A 322 -18.80 21.16 -8.20
C GLY A 322 -18.37 21.50 -9.63
N LYS A 323 -17.06 21.66 -9.90
CA LYS A 323 -16.57 22.05 -11.23
C LYS A 323 -16.31 20.82 -12.09
N LEU A 324 -16.45 21.00 -13.40
CA LEU A 324 -16.07 20.00 -14.39
C LEU A 324 -14.57 19.69 -14.27
N TYR A 325 -14.24 18.41 -14.13
CA TYR A 325 -12.87 17.93 -14.11
C TYR A 325 -12.26 18.06 -15.51
N LYS A 326 -11.19 18.85 -15.62
CA LYS A 326 -10.37 18.94 -16.83
C LYS A 326 -9.02 18.28 -16.56
N VAL A 327 -8.63 17.35 -17.42
CA VAL A 327 -7.31 16.71 -17.36
C VAL A 327 -6.26 17.81 -17.48
N ASN A 328 -5.43 17.97 -16.45
CA ASN A 328 -4.32 18.92 -16.49
C ASN A 328 -3.02 18.15 -16.81
N PRO A 329 -2.48 18.23 -18.04
CA PRO A 329 -1.34 17.41 -18.47
C PRO A 329 -0.04 17.72 -17.73
N SER A 330 0.07 18.89 -17.07
CA SER A 330 1.27 19.39 -16.39
C SER A 330 1.13 19.51 -14.86
N GLY A 331 0.02 19.03 -14.28
CA GLY A 331 -0.27 19.13 -12.85
C GLY A 331 0.51 18.13 -11.98
N ARG A 332 0.58 18.40 -10.67
CA ARG A 332 1.05 17.42 -9.68
C ARG A 332 0.19 16.15 -9.81
N PRO A 333 0.76 14.94 -9.71
CA PRO A 333 0.01 13.67 -9.80
C PRO A 333 -0.89 13.39 -8.59
N ILE A 334 -1.13 14.39 -7.74
CA ILE A 334 -1.88 14.36 -6.49
C ILE A 334 -2.85 15.55 -6.56
N GLY A 335 -4.13 15.29 -6.26
CA GLY A 335 -5.15 16.33 -6.25
C GLY A 335 -5.03 17.29 -5.07
N ASN A 336 -5.90 18.29 -5.03
CA ASN A 336 -5.98 19.21 -3.90
C ASN A 336 -6.35 18.52 -2.58
N TYR A 337 -7.03 17.36 -2.68
CA TYR A 337 -7.41 16.53 -1.55
C TYR A 337 -6.95 15.09 -1.79
N LYS A 338 -6.23 14.52 -0.81
CA LYS A 338 -5.75 13.13 -0.80
C LYS A 338 -6.79 12.26 -0.12
N VAL A 339 -7.84 11.91 -0.85
CA VAL A 339 -8.98 11.16 -0.30
C VAL A 339 -8.55 9.77 0.14
N THR A 340 -8.84 9.45 1.40
CA THR A 340 -8.57 8.15 2.05
C THR A 340 -9.84 7.46 2.55
N GLY A 341 -10.97 8.15 2.51
CA GLY A 341 -12.27 7.63 2.90
C GLY A 341 -13.31 8.74 2.87
N MET A 342 -14.55 8.38 3.20
CA MET A 342 -15.68 9.29 3.30
C MET A 342 -16.61 8.81 4.43
N ILE A 343 -17.34 9.73 5.03
CA ILE A 343 -18.37 9.44 6.03
C ILE A 343 -19.60 10.26 5.71
N THR A 344 -20.75 9.61 5.64
CA THR A 344 -22.06 10.27 5.59
C THR A 344 -22.77 10.06 6.93
N LYS A 345 -23.11 11.16 7.61
CA LYS A 345 -23.87 11.12 8.87
C LYS A 345 -25.35 10.78 8.59
N PRO A 346 -26.10 10.29 9.59
CA PRO A 346 -27.54 10.01 9.43
C PRO A 346 -28.40 11.23 9.03
N ASN A 347 -27.95 12.45 9.33
CA ASN A 347 -28.62 13.69 8.92
C ASN A 347 -28.31 14.10 7.46
N GLY A 348 -27.47 13.33 6.74
CA GLY A 348 -27.06 13.61 5.37
C GLY A 348 -25.76 14.40 5.24
N ASP A 349 -25.19 14.92 6.33
CA ASP A 349 -23.92 15.64 6.28
C ASP A 349 -22.78 14.72 5.83
N GLN A 350 -22.01 15.15 4.84
CA GLN A 350 -20.92 14.37 4.27
C GLN A 350 -19.56 14.96 4.64
N TYR A 351 -18.64 14.07 5.00
CA TYR A 351 -17.29 14.43 5.37
C TYR A 351 -16.31 13.62 4.55
N LEU A 352 -15.35 14.31 3.97
CA LEU A 352 -14.20 13.73 3.31
C LEU A 352 -13.10 13.42 4.34
N VAL A 353 -12.44 12.28 4.21
CA VAL A 353 -11.23 11.95 4.99
C VAL A 353 -9.99 12.20 4.13
N ASP A 354 -9.29 13.31 4.39
CA ASP A 354 -8.04 13.67 3.74
C ASP A 354 -6.83 13.09 4.48
N TYR A 355 -5.85 12.59 3.73
CA TYR A 355 -4.65 11.95 4.27
C TYR A 355 -3.81 12.87 5.17
N ASP A 356 -3.70 14.16 4.84
CA ASP A 356 -2.86 15.11 5.59
C ASP A 356 -3.70 15.90 6.62
N ARG A 357 -4.95 16.24 6.28
CA ARG A 357 -5.79 17.18 7.05
C ARG A 357 -6.82 16.48 7.96
N GLY A 358 -7.07 15.19 7.76
CA GLY A 358 -8.12 14.48 8.48
C GLY A 358 -9.52 14.79 7.94
N MET A 359 -10.49 14.99 8.83
CA MET A 359 -11.91 15.17 8.45
C MET A 359 -12.17 16.56 7.89
N ILE A 360 -12.77 16.63 6.71
CA ILE A 360 -13.13 17.88 6.02
C ILE A 360 -14.63 17.84 5.68
N PRO A 361 -15.45 18.82 6.10
CA PRO A 361 -16.86 18.87 5.74
C PRO A 361 -17.04 19.16 4.25
N LEU A 362 -18.02 18.51 3.61
CA LEU A 362 -18.37 18.72 2.21
C LEU A 362 -19.63 19.57 2.11
N HIS A 363 -19.52 20.73 1.45
CA HIS A 363 -20.64 21.67 1.21
C HIS A 363 -21.33 22.24 2.46
N HIS A 364 -20.75 22.08 3.65
CA HIS A 364 -21.21 22.70 4.88
C HIS A 364 -20.03 23.11 5.76
N ALA A 365 -20.30 23.85 6.83
CA ALA A 365 -19.27 24.37 7.74
C ALA A 365 -19.19 23.62 9.09
N ALA A 366 -20.15 22.73 9.38
CA ALA A 366 -20.16 21.98 10.63
C ALA A 366 -18.89 21.10 10.76
N PRO A 367 -18.11 21.23 11.85
CA PRO A 367 -16.94 20.41 12.06
C PRO A 367 -17.32 18.96 12.40
N PHE A 368 -16.40 18.04 12.12
CA PHE A 368 -16.52 16.67 12.64
C PHE A 368 -16.07 16.67 14.11
N PRO A 369 -16.71 15.89 15.01
CA PRO A 369 -16.29 15.81 16.41
C PRO A 369 -14.81 15.40 16.55
N ASP A 370 -14.15 15.93 17.57
CA ASP A 370 -12.77 15.56 17.89
C ASP A 370 -12.66 14.07 18.21
N MET A 371 -11.52 13.48 17.84
CA MET A 371 -11.26 12.07 18.09
C MET A 371 -11.21 11.76 19.60
N PRO A 372 -12.09 10.89 20.14
CA PRO A 372 -12.13 10.62 21.56
C PRO A 372 -10.84 9.98 22.09
N SER A 373 -10.49 10.29 23.35
CA SER A 373 -9.26 9.81 24.00
C SER A 373 -9.10 8.29 24.00
N GLN A 374 -10.22 7.54 24.04
CA GLN A 374 -10.21 6.09 23.94
C GLN A 374 -9.64 5.62 22.59
N ILE A 375 -10.10 6.20 21.48
CA ILE A 375 -9.62 5.84 20.15
C ILE A 375 -8.12 6.16 20.05
N ILE A 376 -7.68 7.32 20.53
CA ILE A 376 -6.26 7.71 20.50
C ILE A 376 -5.39 6.67 21.23
N ARG A 377 -5.81 6.20 22.42
CA ARG A 377 -5.05 5.19 23.19
C ARG A 377 -4.98 3.83 22.50
N GLU A 378 -6.03 3.45 21.77
CA GLU A 378 -6.10 2.18 21.04
C GLU A 378 -5.46 2.25 19.62
N SER A 379 -5.29 3.44 19.06
CA SER A 379 -4.77 3.70 17.71
C SER A 379 -3.25 3.75 17.65
N ARG A 380 -2.59 2.63 17.96
CA ARG A 380 -1.12 2.52 17.89
C ARG A 380 -0.63 2.30 16.46
N MET A 381 0.53 2.86 16.14
CA MET A 381 1.25 2.55 14.90
C MET A 381 2.10 1.29 15.09
N SER A 382 2.10 0.38 14.11
CA SER A 382 3.01 -0.77 14.17
C SER A 382 4.46 -0.34 13.95
N LEU A 383 5.40 -1.10 14.50
CA LEU A 383 6.83 -0.87 14.25
C LEU A 383 7.13 -0.94 12.75
N TRP A 384 6.43 -1.81 12.02
CA TRP A 384 6.55 -1.90 10.57
C TRP A 384 6.16 -0.58 9.88
N SER A 385 5.02 0.02 10.23
CA SER A 385 4.61 1.32 9.67
C SER A 385 5.58 2.44 10.06
N LEU A 386 6.07 2.47 11.30
CA LEU A 386 7.09 3.46 11.71
C LEU A 386 8.39 3.31 10.90
N CYS A 387 8.90 2.09 10.79
CA CYS A 387 10.07 1.79 9.98
C CYS A 387 9.87 2.16 8.51
N LEU A 388 8.66 1.98 7.97
CA LEU A 388 8.31 2.41 6.61
C LEU A 388 8.35 3.93 6.46
N GLU A 389 7.86 4.70 7.44
CA GLU A 389 7.95 6.17 7.40
C GLU A 389 9.40 6.66 7.42
N ILE A 390 10.27 6.01 8.20
CA ILE A 390 11.71 6.29 8.24
C ILE A 390 12.38 5.88 6.92
N HIS A 391 12.14 4.65 6.48
CA HIS A 391 12.73 4.09 5.26
C HIS A 391 12.36 4.91 4.01
N THR A 392 11.13 5.42 3.97
CA THR A 392 10.65 6.26 2.86
C THR A 392 11.04 7.74 2.99
N GLY A 393 11.72 8.13 4.07
CA GLY A 393 12.15 9.49 4.32
C GLY A 393 11.06 10.46 4.80
N ARG A 394 9.79 10.05 4.81
CA ARG A 394 8.65 10.88 5.26
C ARG A 394 8.78 11.33 6.71
N PHE A 395 9.37 10.48 7.55
CA PHE A 395 9.66 10.84 8.93
C PHE A 395 10.47 12.14 9.06
N PHE A 396 11.33 12.47 8.09
CA PHE A 396 12.18 13.67 8.13
C PHE A 396 11.52 14.92 7.51
N GLN A 397 10.24 14.87 7.15
CA GLN A 397 9.53 16.01 6.58
C GLN A 397 9.49 17.22 7.51
N PHE A 398 9.40 17.00 8.83
CA PHE A 398 9.43 18.11 9.81
C PHE A 398 10.75 18.91 9.78
N LEU A 399 11.85 18.29 9.33
CA LEU A 399 13.17 18.91 9.27
C LEU A 399 13.47 19.48 7.89
N LEU A 400 13.10 18.77 6.83
CA LEU A 400 13.50 19.07 5.45
C LEU A 400 12.41 19.77 4.63
N GLY A 401 11.19 19.91 5.16
CA GLY A 401 10.03 20.35 4.38
C GLY A 401 9.84 19.46 3.15
N ASP A 402 9.34 20.01 2.04
CA ASP A 402 9.09 19.29 0.79
C ASP A 402 10.34 18.62 0.17
N PHE A 403 11.54 19.06 0.54
CA PHE A 403 12.79 18.46 0.06
C PHE A 403 13.01 17.03 0.57
N TYR A 404 12.24 16.55 1.55
CA TYR A 404 12.31 15.16 2.04
C TYR A 404 12.13 14.14 0.90
N ILE A 405 11.40 14.50 -0.17
CA ILE A 405 11.14 13.63 -1.33
C ILE A 405 12.45 13.23 -2.02
N LEU A 406 13.48 14.10 -1.99
CA LEU A 406 14.79 13.85 -2.60
C LEU A 406 15.69 12.94 -1.75
N LEU A 407 15.37 12.74 -0.46
CA LEU A 407 16.22 12.00 0.47
C LEU A 407 16.50 10.57 -0.04
N VAL A 408 15.44 9.84 -0.39
CA VAL A 408 15.56 8.44 -0.84
C VAL A 408 16.33 8.34 -2.16
N PRO A 409 15.97 9.04 -3.26
CA PRO A 409 16.73 8.98 -4.50
C PRO A 409 18.21 9.36 -4.35
N LEU A 410 18.52 10.39 -3.57
CA LEU A 410 19.90 10.85 -3.38
C LEU A 410 20.73 9.86 -2.55
N ILE A 411 20.17 9.32 -1.45
CA ILE A 411 20.83 8.29 -0.65
C ILE A 411 21.04 7.03 -1.48
N SER A 412 20.05 6.61 -2.27
CA SER A 412 20.16 5.46 -3.17
C SER A 412 21.25 5.67 -4.24
N LEU A 413 21.28 6.83 -4.90
CA LEU A 413 22.27 7.14 -5.92
C LEU A 413 23.70 7.18 -5.32
N THR A 414 23.87 7.89 -4.21
CA THR A 414 25.17 8.00 -3.54
C THR A 414 25.63 6.64 -3.01
N SER A 415 24.74 5.84 -2.46
CA SER A 415 25.06 4.47 -2.00
C SER A 415 25.49 3.57 -3.16
N ALA A 416 24.80 3.64 -4.32
CA ALA A 416 25.21 2.93 -5.51
C ALA A 416 26.61 3.36 -5.99
N MET A 417 26.90 4.68 -5.99
CA MET A 417 28.23 5.21 -6.33
C MET A 417 29.32 4.78 -5.33
N ILE A 418 29.01 4.75 -4.04
CA ILE A 418 29.93 4.29 -2.98
C ILE A 418 30.26 2.82 -3.16
N VAL A 419 29.27 1.99 -3.47
CA VAL A 419 29.47 0.54 -3.70
C VAL A 419 30.31 0.29 -4.95
N ILE A 420 30.06 1.04 -6.05
CA ILE A 420 30.89 0.99 -7.27
C ILE A 420 32.33 1.41 -6.99
N SER A 421 32.52 2.60 -6.43
CA SER A 421 33.85 3.13 -6.15
C SER A 421 34.62 2.25 -5.16
N GLY A 422 33.96 1.78 -4.09
CA GLY A 422 34.51 0.85 -3.11
C GLY A 422 34.99 -0.46 -3.75
N TYR A 423 34.19 -1.05 -4.65
CA TYR A 423 34.59 -2.25 -5.38
C TYR A 423 35.76 -2.00 -6.33
N MET A 424 35.79 -0.87 -7.05
CA MET A 424 36.91 -0.49 -7.91
C MET A 424 38.21 -0.34 -7.12
N VAL A 425 38.16 0.34 -5.97
CA VAL A 425 39.31 0.52 -5.06
C VAL A 425 39.78 -0.83 -4.50
N TYR A 426 38.85 -1.67 -4.04
CA TYR A 426 39.16 -3.02 -3.58
C TYR A 426 39.87 -3.83 -4.67
N ARG A 427 39.31 -3.86 -5.88
CA ARG A 427 39.88 -4.60 -7.01
C ARG A 427 41.28 -4.09 -7.35
N LYS A 428 41.51 -2.76 -7.43
CA LYS A 428 42.86 -2.20 -7.66
C LYS A 428 43.86 -2.66 -6.60
N LYS A 429 43.47 -2.65 -5.33
CA LYS A 429 44.36 -2.99 -4.20
C LYS A 429 44.70 -4.49 -4.10
N PHE A 430 43.80 -5.36 -4.56
CA PHE A 430 43.94 -6.82 -4.39
C PHE A 430 44.16 -7.62 -5.69
N LYS A 431 43.86 -7.08 -6.89
CA LYS A 431 44.23 -7.75 -8.17
C LYS A 431 45.66 -7.49 -8.62
N HIS A 432 46.33 -6.42 -8.15
CA HIS A 432 47.74 -6.16 -8.45
C HIS A 432 48.72 -6.82 -7.46
N LYS A 433 48.26 -7.80 -6.68
CA LYS A 433 49.09 -8.64 -5.79
C LYS A 433 49.24 -10.07 -6.30
N LYS A 434 49.18 -10.27 -7.62
CA LYS A 434 49.63 -11.51 -8.25
C LYS A 434 51.00 -11.28 -8.86
#